data_AF-A0AAQ4EAS6-F1
#
_entry.id   AF-A0AAQ4EAS6-F1
#
_cell.length_a   1.000
_cell.length_b   1.000
_cell.length_c   1.000
_cell.angle_alpha   90.00
_cell.angle_beta   90.00
_cell.angle_gamma   90.00
#
_symmetry.space_group_name_H-M   'P 1'
#
loop_
_entity.id
_entity.type
_entity.pdbx_description
1 polymer ?
#
loop_
_entity_poly.entity_id
_entity_poly.type
_entity_poly.pdbx_seq_one_letter_code
_entity_poly.pdbx_strand_id
1 'polypeptide(L)'
;MLRLILSLNFTWSVNSFAHLWGTKPYDKSISPTETPWVSFFAVGEGFHNFHHTFPWDYSTSELGWRLNMSTMFIDIMAKLGQAYDLKTVSREAVLARKLRTGDGTRLPRRFRKMAAAATENNATTTTPAVTSTSQG
;
A
#
# COMPACT_ATOMS: atom_id res chain seq x y z
N MET A 1 2.28 22.73 -29.63
CA MET A 1 2.93 21.39 -29.70
C MET A 1 3.83 21.10 -28.50
N LEU A 2 4.77 21.99 -28.15
CA LEU A 2 5.69 21.77 -27.01
C LEU A 2 4.98 21.48 -25.66
N ARG A 3 3.91 22.23 -25.34
CA ARG A 3 3.07 22.00 -24.14
C ARG A 3 2.55 20.56 -24.06
N LEU A 4 2.02 20.03 -25.16
CA LEU A 4 1.42 18.69 -25.19
C LEU A 4 2.49 17.62 -24.98
N ILE A 5 3.63 17.74 -25.68
CA ILE A 5 4.75 16.81 -25.59
C ILE A 5 5.31 16.77 -24.16
N LEU A 6 5.53 17.94 -23.53
CA LEU A 6 6.03 18.01 -22.15
C LEU A 6 5.03 17.43 -21.15
N SER A 7 3.74 17.76 -21.25
CA SER A 7 2.71 17.19 -20.37
C SER A 7 2.62 15.66 -20.49
N LEU A 8 2.70 15.11 -21.70
CA LEU A 8 2.60 13.67 -21.94
C LEU A 8 3.84 12.93 -21.40
N ASN A 9 5.04 13.44 -21.71
CA ASN A 9 6.29 12.85 -21.23
C ASN A 9 6.41 12.93 -19.70
N PHE A 10 5.95 14.04 -19.09
CA PHE A 10 5.90 14.16 -17.63
C PHE A 10 4.97 13.11 -17.01
N THR A 11 3.76 12.95 -17.57
CA THR A 11 2.78 11.95 -17.11
C THR A 11 3.35 10.52 -17.22
N TRP A 12 3.98 10.18 -18.34
CA TRP A 12 4.60 8.87 -18.55
C TRP A 12 5.86 8.64 -17.69
N SER A 13 6.63 9.70 -17.43
CA SER A 13 7.79 9.62 -16.54
C SER A 13 7.35 9.37 -15.10
N VAL A 14 6.33 10.09 -14.64
CA VAL A 14 5.69 9.86 -13.33
C VAL A 14 5.17 8.43 -13.22
N ASN A 15 4.53 7.92 -14.27
CA ASN A 15 4.08 6.52 -14.34
C ASN A 15 5.25 5.52 -14.25
N SER A 16 6.36 5.80 -14.94
CA SER A 16 7.56 4.94 -14.89
C SER A 16 8.20 4.93 -13.50
N PHE A 17 8.33 6.10 -12.86
CA PHE A 17 8.80 6.21 -11.48
C PHE A 17 7.86 5.51 -10.49
N ALA A 18 6.55 5.52 -10.74
CA ALA A 18 5.54 4.84 -9.91
C ALA A 18 5.76 3.32 -9.85
N HIS A 19 6.10 2.72 -10.99
CA HIS A 19 6.30 1.29 -11.11
C HIS A 19 7.71 0.84 -10.67
N LEU A 20 8.72 1.73 -10.74
CA LEU A 20 10.08 1.45 -10.27
C LEU A 20 10.25 1.61 -8.74
N TRP A 21 9.59 2.59 -8.13
CA TRP A 21 9.74 2.92 -6.70
C TRP A 21 8.40 2.96 -5.96
N GLY A 22 7.79 1.79 -5.73
CA GLY A 22 6.57 1.69 -4.95
C GLY A 22 6.53 0.53 -3.96
N THR A 23 5.80 0.73 -2.86
CA THR A 23 5.63 -0.24 -1.77
C THR A 23 4.37 -1.10 -2.00
N LYS A 24 4.30 -2.31 -1.43
CA LYS A 24 3.13 -3.20 -1.53
C LYS A 24 2.54 -3.54 -0.16
N PRO A 25 1.95 -2.56 0.54
CA PRO A 25 1.58 -2.73 1.94
C PRO A 25 0.34 -3.59 2.18
N TYR A 26 -0.54 -3.77 1.19
CA TYR A 26 -1.78 -4.57 1.39
C TYR A 26 -1.63 -5.98 0.83
N ASP A 27 -1.04 -6.11 -0.36
CA ASP A 27 -0.79 -7.41 -0.97
C ASP A 27 0.52 -7.40 -1.76
N LYS A 28 1.49 -8.19 -1.30
CA LYS A 28 2.81 -8.34 -1.94
C LYS A 28 2.81 -9.31 -3.12
N SER A 29 1.78 -10.15 -3.23
CA SER A 29 1.67 -11.17 -4.30
C SER A 29 1.23 -10.59 -5.63
N ILE A 30 0.62 -9.40 -5.61
CA ILE A 30 0.16 -8.71 -6.81
C ILE A 30 1.23 -7.73 -7.33
N SER A 31 1.29 -7.54 -8.64
CA SER A 31 2.22 -6.60 -9.29
C SER A 31 2.01 -5.12 -8.94
N PRO A 32 0.77 -4.61 -8.77
CA PRO A 32 0.51 -3.20 -8.46
C PRO A 32 1.24 -2.70 -7.22
N THR A 33 1.91 -1.56 -7.33
CA THR A 33 2.61 -0.87 -6.25
C THR A 33 1.85 0.36 -5.79
N GLU A 34 2.14 0.81 -4.58
CA GLU A 34 1.59 2.02 -3.99
C GLU A 34 2.66 3.12 -3.98
N THR A 35 2.36 4.23 -4.64
CA THR A 35 3.25 5.37 -4.79
C THR A 35 2.52 6.67 -4.43
N PRO A 36 2.55 7.07 -3.14
CA PRO A 36 1.74 8.19 -2.65
C PRO A 36 2.08 9.53 -3.31
N TRP A 37 3.34 9.73 -3.72
CA TRP A 37 3.76 10.92 -4.48
C TRP A 37 3.11 11.00 -5.86
N VAL A 38 2.99 9.85 -6.53
CA VAL A 38 2.34 9.75 -7.82
C VAL A 38 0.84 9.97 -7.68
N SER A 39 0.20 9.49 -6.60
CA SER A 39 -1.21 9.82 -6.34
C SER A 39 -1.45 11.33 -6.26
N PHE A 40 -0.52 12.08 -5.65
CA PHE A 40 -0.66 13.54 -5.56
C PHE A 40 -0.59 14.22 -6.93
N PHE A 41 0.39 13.85 -7.78
CA PHE A 41 0.56 14.47 -9.10
C PHE A 41 -0.41 13.93 -10.16
N ALA A 42 -0.88 12.70 -10.02
CA ALA A 42 -1.78 12.01 -10.95
C ALA A 42 -3.22 11.89 -10.40
N VAL A 43 -3.65 12.81 -9.52
CA VAL A 43 -5.08 12.99 -9.15
C VAL A 43 -5.71 11.71 -8.54
N GLY A 44 -4.93 10.88 -7.83
CA GLY A 44 -5.42 9.68 -7.13
C GLY A 44 -5.01 8.33 -7.74
N GLU A 45 -4.36 8.31 -8.90
CA GLU A 45 -3.96 7.06 -9.58
C GLU A 45 -2.85 6.26 -8.86
N GLY A 46 -2.12 6.83 -7.90
CA GLY A 46 -0.96 6.13 -7.29
C GLY A 46 -1.30 5.06 -6.24
N PHE A 47 -2.58 4.77 -5.98
CA PHE A 47 -3.03 3.80 -4.97
C PHE A 47 -3.38 2.42 -5.54
N HIS A 48 -2.69 1.99 -6.60
CA HIS A 48 -3.01 0.75 -7.30
C HIS A 48 -2.97 -0.51 -6.40
N ASN A 49 -2.03 -0.63 -5.44
CA ASN A 49 -2.02 -1.78 -4.53
C ASN A 49 -3.30 -1.86 -3.65
N PHE A 50 -3.84 -0.71 -3.23
CA PHE A 50 -5.08 -0.65 -2.47
C PHE A 50 -6.29 -0.93 -3.37
N HIS A 51 -6.37 -0.25 -4.52
CA HIS A 51 -7.48 -0.39 -5.47
C HIS A 51 -7.65 -1.84 -5.96
N HIS A 52 -6.56 -2.53 -6.28
CA HIS A 52 -6.62 -3.95 -6.67
C HIS A 52 -6.96 -4.90 -5.50
N THR A 53 -6.70 -4.49 -4.26
CA THR A 53 -7.05 -5.29 -3.07
C THR A 53 -8.51 -5.07 -2.66
N PHE A 54 -9.02 -3.85 -2.82
CA PHE A 54 -10.37 -3.43 -2.42
C PHE A 54 -11.06 -2.66 -3.57
N PRO A 55 -11.43 -3.34 -4.67
CA PRO A 55 -12.00 -2.68 -5.86
C PRO A 55 -13.37 -2.04 -5.61
N TRP A 56 -14.05 -2.42 -4.53
CA TRP A 56 -15.36 -1.86 -4.14
C TRP A 56 -15.27 -0.61 -3.27
N ASP A 57 -14.06 -0.18 -2.86
CA ASP A 57 -13.89 1.04 -2.07
C ASP A 57 -13.93 2.28 -2.97
N TYR A 58 -14.82 3.21 -2.64
CA TYR A 58 -15.04 4.42 -3.45
C TYR A 58 -13.85 5.40 -3.42
N SER A 59 -13.07 5.41 -2.33
CA SER A 59 -11.93 6.32 -2.17
C SER A 59 -10.69 5.79 -2.86
N THR A 60 -10.68 4.50 -3.23
CA THR A 60 -9.54 3.79 -3.86
C THR A 60 -8.21 3.98 -3.13
N SER A 61 -8.23 4.44 -1.88
CA SER A 61 -7.06 4.81 -1.11
C SER A 61 -7.32 4.74 0.40
N GLU A 62 -6.31 4.37 1.18
CA GLU A 62 -6.39 4.43 2.65
C GLU A 62 -6.14 5.86 3.19
N LEU A 63 -5.42 6.70 2.43
CA LEU A 63 -4.99 8.04 2.85
C LEU A 63 -6.03 9.15 2.58
N GLY A 64 -7.11 8.83 1.86
CA GLY A 64 -8.22 9.73 1.60
C GLY A 64 -7.81 11.02 0.87
N TRP A 65 -8.46 12.14 1.24
CA TRP A 65 -8.34 13.45 0.57
C TRP A 65 -6.93 14.01 0.45
N ARG A 66 -5.99 13.57 1.29
CA ARG A 66 -4.62 14.12 1.31
C ARG A 66 -3.88 13.88 0.00
N LEU A 67 -4.26 12.83 -0.73
CA LEU A 67 -3.54 12.39 -1.92
C LEU A 67 -4.48 11.90 -3.03
N ASN A 68 -5.80 11.97 -2.83
CA ASN A 68 -6.79 11.58 -3.82
C ASN A 68 -7.79 12.72 -4.07
N MET A 69 -7.55 13.47 -5.15
CA MET A 69 -8.45 14.53 -5.60
C MET A 69 -9.79 13.99 -6.14
N SER A 70 -9.80 12.77 -6.68
CA SER A 70 -11.03 12.10 -7.14
C SER A 70 -11.98 11.80 -5.97
N THR A 71 -11.44 11.32 -4.83
CA THR A 71 -12.25 11.17 -3.60
C THR A 71 -12.82 12.51 -3.12
N MET A 72 -12.02 13.58 -3.18
CA MET A 72 -12.49 14.92 -2.79
C MET A 72 -13.66 15.38 -3.66
N PHE A 73 -13.59 15.16 -4.98
CA PHE A 73 -14.68 15.48 -5.90
C PHE A 73 -15.95 14.69 -5.58
N ILE A 74 -15.82 13.37 -5.35
CA ILE A 74 -16.96 12.51 -4.99
C ILE A 74 -17.59 12.97 -3.68
N ASP A 75 -16.80 13.36 -2.69
CA ASP A 75 -17.31 13.82 -1.39
C ASP A 75 -18.01 15.17 -1.48
N ILE A 76 -17.57 16.06 -2.38
CA ILE A 76 -18.30 17.29 -2.69
C ILE A 76 -19.65 16.95 -3.33
N MET A 77 -19.67 16.04 -4.30
CA MET A 77 -20.91 15.59 -4.95
C MET A 77 -21.86 14.91 -3.96
N ALA A 78 -21.33 14.16 -2.99
CA ALA A 78 -22.12 13.56 -1.92
C ALA A 78 -22.73 14.63 -1.00
N LYS A 79 -21.98 15.68 -0.65
CA LYS A 79 -22.51 16.82 0.11
C LYS A 79 -23.59 17.60 -0.64
N LEU A 80 -23.49 17.66 -1.96
CA LEU A 80 -24.51 18.26 -2.84
C LEU A 80 -25.71 17.34 -3.10
N GLY A 81 -25.70 16.10 -2.57
CA GLY A 81 -26.76 15.12 -2.78
C GLY A 81 -26.75 14.43 -4.15
N GLN A 82 -25.69 14.63 -4.94
CA GLN A 82 -25.52 14.02 -6.28
C GLN A 82 -24.89 12.62 -6.22
N ALA A 83 -24.23 12.28 -5.11
CA ALA A 83 -23.68 10.95 -4.86
C ALA A 83 -24.19 10.39 -3.53
N TYR A 84 -24.44 9.09 -3.46
CA TYR A 84 -24.97 8.38 -2.30
C TYR A 84 -24.44 6.93 -2.27
N ASP A 85 -24.66 6.23 -1.14
CA ASP A 85 -24.17 4.86 -0.90
C ASP A 85 -22.65 4.68 -1.13
N LEU A 86 -21.85 5.64 -0.62
CA LEU A 86 -20.39 5.56 -0.71
C LEU A 86 -19.85 4.40 0.14
N LYS A 87 -19.36 3.35 -0.52
CA LYS A 87 -18.83 2.15 0.12
C LYS A 87 -17.37 2.33 0.48
N THR A 88 -17.05 2.21 1.76
CA THR A 88 -15.67 2.24 2.25
C THR A 88 -15.32 0.97 3.02
N VAL A 89 -14.08 0.53 2.89
CA VAL A 89 -13.57 -0.63 3.62
C VAL A 89 -13.28 -0.25 5.08
N SER A 90 -13.58 -1.16 6.01
CA SER A 90 -13.32 -0.91 7.43
C SER A 90 -11.81 -0.91 7.72
N ARG A 91 -11.37 -0.07 8.68
CA ARG A 91 -9.96 0.00 9.09
C ARG A 91 -9.42 -1.34 9.60
N GLU A 92 -10.28 -2.13 10.23
CA GLU A 92 -9.95 -3.46 10.73
C GLU A 92 -9.70 -4.45 9.59
N ALA A 93 -10.55 -4.44 8.55
CA ALA A 93 -10.38 -5.29 7.37
C ALA A 93 -9.09 -4.93 6.62
N VAL A 94 -8.77 -3.64 6.49
CA VAL A 94 -7.50 -3.19 5.91
C VAL A 94 -6.32 -3.69 6.73
N LEU A 95 -6.37 -3.54 8.05
CA LEU A 95 -5.28 -3.94 8.94
C LEU A 95 -5.08 -5.46 8.93
N ALA A 96 -6.16 -6.24 8.96
CA ALA A 96 -6.12 -7.69 8.84
C ALA A 96 -5.48 -8.11 7.51
N ARG A 97 -5.79 -7.41 6.41
CA ARG A 97 -5.19 -7.71 5.11
C ARG A 97 -3.71 -7.37 5.05
N LYS A 98 -3.30 -6.21 5.59
CA LYS A 98 -1.89 -5.82 5.72
C LYS A 98 -1.08 -6.85 6.52
N LEU A 99 -1.63 -7.37 7.61
CA LEU A 99 -0.96 -8.40 8.42
C LEU A 99 -0.86 -9.73 7.69
N ARG A 100 -1.85 -10.08 6.86
CA ARG A 100 -1.92 -11.37 6.17
C ARG A 100 -1.06 -11.43 4.91
N THR A 101 -1.09 -10.38 4.09
CA THR A 101 -0.50 -10.38 2.74
C THR A 101 0.40 -9.18 2.44
N GLY A 102 0.49 -8.20 3.34
CA GLY A 102 1.30 -7.01 3.13
C GLY A 102 2.80 -7.27 3.20
N ASP A 103 3.58 -6.35 2.63
CA ASP A 103 5.05 -6.32 2.71
C ASP A 103 5.60 -5.77 4.05
N GLY A 104 4.72 -5.29 4.94
CA GLY A 104 5.08 -4.75 6.24
C GLY A 104 5.48 -3.27 6.27
N THR A 105 5.56 -2.59 5.12
CA THR A 105 6.03 -1.20 5.01
C THR A 105 5.09 -0.19 5.68
N ARG A 106 3.77 -0.45 5.68
CA ARG A 106 2.75 0.40 6.31
C ARG A 106 2.00 -0.25 7.47
N LEU A 107 2.70 -1.08 8.24
CA LEU A 107 2.16 -1.61 9.49
C LEU A 107 2.25 -0.58 10.63
N PRO A 108 1.23 -0.48 11.50
CA PRO A 108 1.32 0.34 12.70
C PRO A 108 2.52 -0.07 13.57
N ARG A 109 3.19 0.91 14.19
CA ARG A 109 4.41 0.71 15.00
C ARG A 109 4.32 -0.45 15.99
N ARG A 110 3.16 -0.63 16.63
CA ARG A 110 2.87 -1.74 17.57
C ARG A 110 3.07 -3.13 16.93
N PHE A 111 2.52 -3.33 15.74
CA PHE A 111 2.61 -4.61 15.03
C PHE A 111 3.97 -4.82 14.41
N ARG A 112 4.65 -3.75 13.99
CA ARG A 112 6.03 -3.83 13.47
C ARG A 112 7.02 -4.32 14.53
N LYS A 113 6.88 -3.89 15.79
CA LYS A 113 7.69 -4.39 16.91
C LYS A 113 7.43 -5.88 17.18
N MET A 114 6.16 -6.32 17.13
CA MET A 114 5.81 -7.73 17.31
C MET A 114 6.34 -8.62 16.18
N ALA A 115 6.26 -8.16 14.94
CA ALA A 115 6.80 -8.89 13.78
C ALA A 115 8.34 -9.00 13.85
N ALA A 116 9.03 -7.94 14.26
CA ALA A 116 10.48 -7.97 14.47
C ALA A 116 10.87 -8.94 15.59
N ALA A 117 10.18 -8.89 16.74
CA ALA A 117 10.43 -9.79 17.87
C ALA A 117 10.15 -11.26 17.53
N ALA A 118 9.13 -11.57 16.73
CA ALA A 118 8.84 -12.92 16.26
C ALA A 118 9.95 -13.48 15.34
N THR A 119 10.58 -12.61 14.56
CA THR A 119 11.69 -12.98 13.66
C THR A 119 12.96 -13.29 14.48
N GLU A 120 13.23 -12.51 15.53
CA GLU A 120 14.39 -12.69 16.41
C GLU A 120 14.31 -13.98 17.25
N ASN A 121 13.12 -14.33 17.74
CA ASN A 121 12.92 -15.56 18.50
C ASN A 121 13.10 -16.84 17.65
N ASN A 122 12.78 -16.78 16.35
CA ASN A 122 12.93 -17.92 15.44
C ASN A 122 14.39 -18.14 15.00
N ALA A 123 15.20 -17.08 14.97
CA ALA A 123 16.64 -17.17 14.67
C ALA A 123 17.46 -17.80 15.81
N THR A 124 16.96 -17.75 17.05
CA THR A 124 17.67 -18.29 18.22
C THR A 124 17.47 -19.81 18.39
N THR A 125 16.49 -20.41 17.70
CA THR A 125 16.11 -21.83 17.90
C THR A 125 16.86 -22.82 16.98
N THR A 126 17.71 -22.35 16.06
CA THR A 126 18.33 -23.20 15.01
C THR A 126 19.81 -23.57 15.22
N THR A 127 20.37 -23.46 16.43
CA THR A 127 21.72 -23.99 16.70
C THR A 127 21.65 -25.29 17.52
N PRO A 128 21.69 -26.49 16.90
CA PRO A 128 21.98 -27.70 17.66
C PRO A 128 23.47 -27.71 17.99
N ALA A 129 23.80 -27.64 19.28
CA ALA A 129 25.15 -27.89 19.77
C ALA A 129 25.50 -29.36 19.52
N VAL A 130 26.23 -29.64 18.43
CA VAL A 130 26.86 -30.95 18.20
C VAL A 130 28.07 -31.05 19.13
N THR A 131 27.85 -31.58 20.33
CA THR A 131 28.94 -32.00 21.21
C THR A 131 29.33 -33.41 20.80
N SER A 132 30.45 -33.53 20.09
CA SER A 132 31.05 -34.83 19.78
C SER A 132 31.89 -35.29 20.98
N THR A 133 31.39 -36.29 21.70
CA THR A 133 32.18 -37.05 22.67
C THR A 133 32.62 -38.34 21.96
N SER A 134 33.85 -38.39 21.47
CA SER A 134 34.47 -39.66 21.05
C SER A 134 35.30 -40.21 22.19
N GLN A 135 34.84 -41.33 22.74
CA GLN A 135 35.69 -42.23 23.54
C GLN A 135 36.82 -42.78 22.66
N GLY A 136 38.01 -42.89 23.25
CA GLY A 136 39.21 -43.50 22.67
C GLY A 136 40.34 -43.43 23.68
#